data_AF-A0A7C7MLW8-F1
#
_entry.id   AF-A0A7C7MLW8-F1
#
_cell.length_a   1.000
_cell.length_b   1.000
_cell.length_c   1.000
_cell.angle_alpha   90.00
_cell.angle_beta   90.00
_cell.angle_gamma   90.00
#
_symmetry.space_group_name_H-M   'P 1'
#
loop_
_entity.id
_entity.type
_entity.pdbx_description
1 polymer ?
#
loop_
_entity_poly.entity_id
_entity_poly.type
_entity_poly.pdbx_seq_one_letter_code
_entity_poly.pdbx_strand_id
1 'polypeptide(L)' 'MLKSFYHTGFVVKDLETSARFYAEVLGMQLGDRIERQGEFVEQVLAFPGAHIDRAFL' A
#
# COMPACT_ATOMS: atom_id res chain seq x y z
N MET A 1 21.30 -8.93 -9.97
CA MET A 1 20.63 -10.25 -9.93
C MET A 1 19.27 -10.06 -9.26
N LEU A 2 18.17 -10.36 -9.96
CA LEU A 2 16.82 -10.29 -9.38
C LEU A 2 16.68 -11.36 -8.29
N LYS A 3 16.13 -10.97 -7.12
CA LYS A 3 15.97 -11.88 -5.97
C LYS A 3 14.58 -12.50 -5.95
N SER A 4 13.55 -11.67 -6.02
CA SER A 4 12.14 -12.06 -6.05
C SER A 4 11.26 -10.86 -6.43
N PHE A 5 9.98 -11.11 -6.66
CA PHE A 5 8.94 -10.07 -6.65
C PHE A 5 8.43 -9.92 -5.23
N TYR A 6 8.57 -8.73 -4.64
CA TYR A 6 8.23 -8.51 -3.23
C TYR A 6 6.73 -8.30 -3.01
N HIS A 7 6.08 -7.48 -3.83
CA HIS A 7 4.62 -7.26 -3.81
C HIS A 7 4.15 -6.65 -5.13
N THR A 8 2.83 -6.62 -5.34
CA THR A 8 2.16 -5.81 -6.35
C THR A 8 1.24 -4.83 -5.63
N GLY A 9 1.28 -3.55 -6.02
CA GLY A 9 0.45 -2.50 -5.42
C GLY A 9 -0.68 -2.07 -6.36
N PHE A 10 -1.81 -1.68 -5.77
CA PHE A 10 -2.94 -1.07 -6.46
C PHE A 10 -3.29 0.27 -5.81
N VAL A 11 -3.48 1.32 -6.62
CA VAL A 11 -4.09 2.56 -6.15
C VAL A 11 -5.60 2.39 -6.21
N VAL A 12 -6.25 2.55 -5.07
CA VAL A 12 -7.69 2.33 -4.92
C VAL A 12 -8.38 3.60 -4.42
N LYS A 13 -9.67 3.72 -4.71
CA LYS A 13 -10.48 4.86 -4.25
C LYS A 13 -10.71 4.83 -2.74
N ASP A 14 -10.90 3.65 -2.16
CA ASP A 14 -11.22 3.46 -0.76
C ASP A 14 -10.44 2.26 -0.20
N LEU A 15 -9.49 2.54 0.70
CA LEU A 15 -8.56 1.53 1.19
C LEU A 15 -9.21 0.53 2.14
N GLU A 16 -10.19 0.95 2.92
CA GLU A 16 -10.89 0.07 3.86
C GLU A 16 -11.74 -0.96 3.13
N THR A 17 -12.51 -0.53 2.13
CA THR A 17 -13.32 -1.40 1.27
C THR A 17 -12.45 -2.41 0.55
N SER A 18 -11.33 -1.98 -0.03
CA SER A 18 -10.41 -2.89 -0.71
C SER A 18 -9.74 -3.87 0.25
N ALA A 19 -9.23 -3.41 1.40
CA ALA A 19 -8.60 -4.29 2.39
C ALA A 19 -9.57 -5.36 2.89
N ARG A 20 -10.83 -4.99 3.16
CA ARG A 20 -11.89 -5.94 3.54
C ARG A 20 -12.18 -6.95 2.44
N PHE A 21 -12.25 -6.53 1.18
CA PHE A 21 -12.42 -7.47 0.07
C PHE A 21 -11.31 -8.54 0.05
N TYR A 22 -10.05 -8.13 0.10
CA TYR A 22 -8.93 -9.07 0.08
C TYR A 22 -8.89 -9.98 1.31
N ALA A 23 -9.23 -9.46 2.50
CA ALA A 23 -9.23 -10.25 3.72
C ALA A 23 -10.46 -11.17 3.86
N GLU A 24 -11.66 -10.63 3.70
CA GLU A 24 -12.92 -11.33 3.98
C GLU A 24 -13.41 -12.20 2.82
N VAL A 25 -13.13 -11.79 1.56
CA VAL A 25 -13.60 -12.52 0.37
C VAL A 25 -12.50 -13.44 -0.18
N LEU A 26 -11.27 -12.92 -0.27
CA LEU A 26 -10.15 -13.69 -0.84
C LEU A 26 -9.33 -14.43 0.23
N GLY A 27 -9.59 -14.20 1.52
CA GLY A 27 -8.95 -14.92 2.61
C GLY A 27 -7.48 -14.53 2.86
N MET A 28 -7.03 -13.37 2.38
CA MET A 28 -5.69 -12.85 2.67
C MET A 28 -5.61 -12.34 4.11
N GLN A 29 -4.38 -12.17 4.62
CA GLN A 29 -4.17 -11.71 5.99
C GLN A 29 -3.74 -10.26 5.99
N LEU A 30 -4.51 -9.40 6.67
CA LEU A 30 -4.08 -8.02 6.86
C LEU A 30 -2.76 -8.00 7.64
N GLY A 31 -1.72 -7.49 7.00
CA GLY A 31 -0.44 -7.19 7.60
C GLY A 31 -0.42 -5.76 8.12
N ASP A 32 0.57 -4.98 7.68
CA ASP A 32 0.77 -3.63 8.18
C ASP A 32 -0.18 -2.59 7.56
N ARG A 33 -0.74 -1.72 8.41
CA ARG A 33 -1.35 -0.45 8.00
C ARG A 33 -0.36 0.67 8.25
N ILE A 34 -0.05 1.46 7.23
CA ILE A 34 1.00 2.45 7.32
C ILE A 34 0.56 3.74 6.62
N GLU A 35 0.52 4.83 7.38
CA GLU A 35 0.45 6.17 6.84
C GLU A 35 1.88 6.75 6.70
N ARG A 36 2.19 7.37 5.57
CA ARG A 36 3.51 7.93 5.26
C ARG A 36 3.39 9.30 4.61
N GLN A 37 4.18 10.23 5.13
CA GLN A 37 4.36 11.58 4.61
C GLN A 37 5.82 12.01 4.80
N GLY A 38 6.23 13.06 4.09
CA GLY A 38 7.55 13.70 4.21
C GLY A 38 8.58 13.23 3.19
N GLU A 39 9.81 13.72 3.34
CA GLU A 39 10.85 13.73 2.30
C GLU A 39 11.04 12.37 1.61
N PHE A 40 11.09 11.27 2.37
CA PHE A 40 11.31 9.94 1.79
C PHE A 40 10.22 9.55 0.78
N VAL A 41 8.93 9.74 1.12
CA VAL A 41 7.84 9.33 0.23
C VAL A 41 7.70 10.28 -0.96
N GLU A 42 7.98 11.56 -0.76
CA GLU A 42 8.01 12.57 -1.82
C GLU A 42 9.10 12.25 -2.86
N GLN A 43 10.28 11.82 -2.42
CA GLN A 43 11.36 11.41 -3.31
C GLN A 43 11.03 10.12 -4.08
N VAL A 44 10.49 9.10 -3.41
CA VAL A 44 10.12 7.82 -4.04
C VAL A 44 9.02 8.01 -5.09
N LEU A 45 8.03 8.86 -4.82
CA LEU A 45 6.90 9.11 -5.72
C LEU A 45 7.15 10.27 -6.71
N ALA A 46 8.24 11.02 -6.53
CA ALA A 46 8.54 12.25 -7.26
C ALA A 46 7.36 13.26 -7.22
N PHE A 47 6.71 13.37 -6.06
CA PHE A 47 5.52 14.21 -5.88
C PHE A 47 5.63 15.03 -4.58
N PRO A 48 5.79 16.37 -4.66
CA PRO A 48 5.88 17.22 -3.48
C PRO A 48 4.61 17.18 -2.62
N GLY A 49 4.79 17.09 -1.30
CA GLY A 49 3.67 16.99 -0.36
C GLY A 49 2.89 15.67 -0.45
N ALA A 50 3.50 14.61 -1.00
CA ALA A 50 2.88 13.29 -1.04
C ALA A 50 2.51 12.80 0.36
N HIS A 51 1.26 12.36 0.47
CA HIS A 51 0.72 11.73 1.65
C HIS A 51 0.00 10.45 1.22
N ILE A 52 0.42 9.30 1.73
CA ILE A 52 -0.15 8.00 1.38
C ILE A 52 -0.61 7.25 2.63
N ASP A 53 -1.79 6.65 2.53
CA ASP A 53 -2.26 5.57 3.40
C ASP A 53 -2.20 4.26 2.60
N ARG A 54 -1.75 3.18 3.22
CA ARG A 54 -1.63 1.86 2.60
C ARG A 54 -1.91 0.74 3.59
N ALA A 55 -2.47 -0.35 3.08
CA ALA A 55 -2.64 -1.61 3.78
C ALA A 55 -1.86 -2.71 3.02
N PHE A 56 -1.03 -3.45 3.74
CA PHE A 56 -0.38 -4.67 3.24
C PHE A 56 -1.24 -5.88 3.61
N LEU A 57 -1.32 -6.84 2.71
CA LEU A 57 -2.10 -8.08 2.80
C LEU A 57 -1.21 -9.29 2.48
#